data_AF-A0A7X3BUF7-F1
#
_entry.id   AF-A0A7X3BUF7-F1
#
_cell.length_a   1.000
_cell.length_b   1.000
_cell.length_c   1.000
_cell.angle_alpha   90.00
_cell.angle_beta   90.00
_cell.angle_gamma   90.00
#
_symmetry.space_group_name_H-M   'P 1'
#
loop_
_entity.id
_entity.type
_entity.pdbx_description
1 polymer ?
#
loop_
_entity_poly.entity_id
_entity_poly.type
_entity_poly.pdbx_seq_one_letter_code
_entity_poly.pdbx_strand_id
1 'polypeptide(L)'
;MLIEVMVVLLLVSITCCSLLTGYKACVLAMQQYNRLELAFELSEAKDLEEADALAAEQGLFIERKEFIDNLQIKKEIITVRECRNKKIVINKVRYALSE
;
A
#
# COMPACT_ATOMS: atom_id res chain seq x y z
N MET A 1 -4.68 -49.76 -13.28
CA MET A 1 -5.74 -49.25 -12.40
C MET A 1 -5.23 -48.56 -11.14
N LEU A 2 -4.76 -49.25 -10.10
CA LEU A 2 -4.46 -48.58 -8.80
C LEU A 2 -3.31 -47.57 -8.88
N ILE A 3 -2.23 -47.91 -9.59
CA ILE A 3 -1.08 -47.00 -9.82
C ILE A 3 -1.49 -45.79 -10.65
N GLU A 4 -2.28 -45.97 -11.71
CA GLU A 4 -2.76 -44.86 -12.56
C GLU A 4 -3.64 -43.90 -11.78
N VAL A 5 -4.55 -44.42 -10.94
CA VAL A 5 -5.39 -43.59 -10.07
C VAL A 5 -4.54 -42.82 -9.06
N MET A 6 -3.52 -43.46 -8.47
CA MET A 6 -2.58 -42.77 -7.58
C MET A 6 -1.80 -41.66 -8.29
N VAL A 7 -1.33 -41.89 -9.52
CA VAL A 7 -0.63 -40.89 -10.34
C VAL A 7 -1.54 -39.72 -10.67
N VAL A 8 -2.80 -39.97 -11.05
CA VAL A 8 -3.77 -38.91 -11.33
C VAL A 8 -4.05 -38.07 -10.08
N LEU A 9 -4.27 -38.71 -8.92
CA LEU A 9 -4.48 -37.99 -7.66
C LEU A 9 -3.27 -37.13 -7.27
N LEU A 10 -2.05 -37.65 -7.47
CA LEU A 10 -0.82 -36.90 -7.25
C LEU A 10 -0.73 -35.68 -8.16
N LEU A 11 -0.99 -35.83 -9.46
CA LEU A 11 -0.96 -34.72 -10.41
C LEU A 11 -2.01 -33.65 -10.07
N VAL A 12 -3.23 -34.05 -9.72
CA VAL A 12 -4.29 -33.14 -9.29
C VAL A 12 -3.89 -32.41 -7.99
N SER A 13 -3.27 -33.12 -7.03
CA SER A 13 -2.80 -32.49 -5.80
C SER A 13 -1.72 -31.43 -6.05
N ILE A 14 -0.72 -31.74 -6.88
CA ILE A 14 0.39 -30.82 -7.18
C ILE A 14 -0.09 -29.59 -7.94
N THR A 15 -0.96 -29.78 -8.93
CA THR A 15 -1.56 -28.68 -9.70
C THR A 15 -2.45 -27.80 -8.81
N CYS A 16 -3.26 -28.40 -7.95
CA CYS A 16 -4.07 -27.67 -6.96
C CYS A 16 -3.20 -26.85 -5.99
N CYS A 17 -2.15 -27.44 -5.43
CA CYS A 17 -1.22 -26.74 -4.54
C CYS A 17 -0.53 -25.56 -5.24
N SER A 18 -0.14 -25.73 -6.51
CA SER A 18 0.48 -24.67 -7.30
C SER A 18 -0.48 -23.51 -7.56
N LEU A 19 -1.74 -23.82 -7.92
CA LEU A 19 -2.79 -22.82 -8.13
C LEU A 19 -3.13 -22.07 -6.84
N LEU A 20 -3.28 -22.76 -5.72
CA LEU A 20 -3.57 -22.13 -4.42
C LEU A 20 -2.44 -21.20 -3.97
N THR A 21 -1.19 -21.62 -4.19
CA THR A 21 -0.01 -20.81 -3.87
C THR A 21 0.02 -19.54 -4.74
N GLY A 22 -0.17 -19.69 -6.05
CA GLY A 22 -0.24 -18.55 -6.98
C GLY A 22 -1.41 -17.61 -6.67
N TYR A 23 -2.59 -18.15 -6.38
CA TYR A 23 -3.77 -17.37 -6.00
C TYR A 23 -3.51 -16.54 -4.74
N LYS A 24 -2.95 -17.15 -3.69
CA LYS A 24 -2.60 -16.45 -2.45
C LYS A 24 -1.60 -15.32 -2.71
N ALA A 25 -0.57 -15.57 -3.52
CA ALA A 25 0.40 -14.54 -3.89
C ALA A 25 -0.26 -13.37 -4.65
N CYS A 26 -1.17 -13.67 -5.58
CA CYS A 26 -1.91 -12.67 -6.35
C CYS A 26 -2.81 -11.80 -5.44
N VAL A 27 -3.58 -12.43 -4.54
CA VAL A 27 -4.43 -11.71 -3.58
C VAL A 27 -3.59 -10.80 -2.69
N LEU A 28 -2.44 -11.27 -2.19
CA LEU A 28 -1.55 -10.45 -1.39
C LEU A 28 -0.99 -9.26 -2.18
N ALA A 29 -0.61 -9.46 -3.44
CA ALA A 29 -0.14 -8.38 -4.31
C ALA A 29 -1.24 -7.34 -4.56
N MET A 30 -2.48 -7.77 -4.84
CA MET A 30 -3.61 -6.85 -4.99
C MET A 30 -3.93 -6.09 -3.70
N GLN A 31 -3.90 -6.75 -2.54
CA GLN A 31 -4.10 -6.07 -1.26
C GLN A 31 -3.03 -5.00 -1.01
N GLN A 32 -1.77 -5.28 -1.35
CA GLN A 32 -0.69 -4.30 -1.26
C GLN A 32 -0.91 -3.11 -2.21
N TYR A 33 -1.36 -3.39 -3.44
CA TYR A 33 -1.66 -2.35 -4.42
C TYR A 33 -2.81 -1.45 -3.95
N ASN A 34 -3.93 -2.02 -3.51
CA ASN A 34 -5.07 -1.25 -2.99
C ASN A 34 -4.67 -0.39 -1.78
N ARG A 35 -3.78 -0.91 -0.92
CA ARG A 35 -3.27 -0.17 0.23
C ARG A 35 -2.37 1.00 -0.18
N LEU A 36 -1.59 0.84 -1.25
CA LEU A 36 -0.79 1.91 -1.84
C LEU A 36 -1.69 2.98 -2.47
N GLU A 37 -2.70 2.56 -3.23
CA GLU A 37 -3.67 3.44 -3.88
C GLU A 37 -4.42 4.30 -2.85
N LEU A 38 -4.94 3.68 -1.79
CA LEU A 38 -5.57 4.40 -0.68
C LEU A 38 -4.61 5.39 0.00
N ALA A 39 -3.37 4.98 0.29
CA ALA A 39 -2.38 5.87 0.86
C ALA A 39 -2.11 7.08 -0.06
N PHE A 40 -2.19 6.88 -1.38
CA PHE A 40 -1.97 7.93 -2.36
C PHE A 40 -3.14 8.92 -2.36
N GLU A 41 -4.37 8.44 -2.42
CA GLU A 41 -5.58 9.26 -2.30
C GLU A 41 -5.57 10.11 -1.02
N LEU A 42 -5.24 9.50 0.12
CA LEU A 42 -5.13 10.19 1.40
C LEU A 42 -4.02 11.27 1.41
N SER A 43 -2.96 11.08 0.64
CA SER A 43 -1.90 12.10 0.45
C SER A 43 -2.32 13.24 -0.48
N GLU A 44 -3.37 13.04 -1.26
CA GLU A 44 -3.95 14.02 -2.19
C GLU A 44 -5.18 14.75 -1.65
N ALA A 45 -5.81 14.19 -0.63
CA ALA A 45 -6.98 14.74 0.03
C ALA A 45 -6.78 16.20 0.43
N LYS A 46 -7.79 17.03 0.14
CA LYS A 46 -7.83 18.44 0.52
C LYS A 46 -8.27 18.61 1.98
N ASP A 47 -9.21 17.78 2.42
CA ASP A 47 -9.74 17.79 3.77
C ASP A 47 -8.85 16.97 4.70
N LEU A 48 -8.01 17.66 5.46
CA LEU A 48 -6.96 17.06 6.28
C LEU A 48 -7.53 16.21 7.42
N GLU A 49 -8.59 16.68 8.09
CA GLU A 49 -9.18 15.98 9.24
C GLU A 49 -9.83 14.65 8.83
N GLU A 50 -10.58 14.65 7.72
CA GLU A 50 -11.21 13.44 7.20
C GLU A 50 -10.16 12.45 6.70
N ALA A 51 -9.12 12.92 6.02
CA ALA A 51 -8.01 12.08 5.58
C ALA A 51 -7.27 11.44 6.77
N ASP A 52 -7.04 12.19 7.85
CA ASP A 52 -6.35 11.67 9.03
C ASP A 52 -7.22 10.68 9.80
N ALA A 53 -8.55 10.89 9.86
CA ALA A 53 -9.50 9.94 10.44
C ALA A 53 -9.55 8.62 9.65
N LEU A 54 -9.71 8.71 8.32
CA LEU A 54 -9.70 7.54 7.43
C LEU A 54 -8.36 6.80 7.46
N ALA A 55 -7.24 7.53 7.53
CA ALA A 55 -5.94 6.91 7.69
C ALA A 55 -5.86 6.10 8.99
N ALA A 56 -6.33 6.67 10.10
CA ALA A 56 -6.32 6.00 11.40
C ALA A 56 -7.15 4.70 11.38
N GLU A 57 -8.35 4.73 10.78
CA GLU A 57 -9.20 3.54 10.60
C GLU A 57 -8.49 2.43 9.81
N GLN A 58 -7.69 2.81 8.82
CA GLN A 58 -6.95 1.88 7.95
C GLN A 58 -5.57 1.47 8.53
N GLY A 59 -5.26 1.92 9.74
CA GLY A 59 -3.98 1.68 10.42
C GLY A 59 -2.80 2.35 9.73
N LEU A 60 -3.05 3.49 9.10
CA LEU A 60 -2.08 4.38 8.48
C LEU A 60 -1.92 5.66 9.32
N PHE A 61 -0.78 6.30 9.18
CA PHE A 61 -0.45 7.57 9.81
C PHE A 61 0.09 8.52 8.75
N ILE A 62 -0.45 9.73 8.69
CA ILE A 62 -0.02 10.76 7.74
C ILE A 62 0.77 11.82 8.50
N GLU A 63 1.96 12.13 8.00
CA GLU A 63 2.83 13.18 8.53
C GLU A 63 3.04 14.22 7.42
N ARG A 64 2.72 15.48 7.69
CA ARG A 64 2.90 16.61 6.77
C ARG A 64 3.93 17.56 7.36
N LYS A 65 4.98 17.88 6.60
CA LYS A 65 6.04 18.80 7.01
C LYS A 65 6.24 19.87 5.96
N GLU A 66 6.04 21.11 6.34
CA GLU A 66 6.31 22.26 5.49
C GLU A 66 7.69 22.86 5.79
N PHE A 67 8.38 23.25 4.73
CA PHE A 67 9.65 23.94 4.75
C PHE A 67 9.56 25.11 3.78
N ILE A 68 10.14 26.25 4.17
CA ILE A 68 10.27 27.40 3.28
C ILE A 68 11.76 27.66 3.15
N ASP A 69 12.26 27.60 1.92
CA ASP A 69 13.67 27.90 1.64
C ASP A 69 13.87 29.42 1.45
N ASN A 70 15.11 29.87 1.57
CA ASN A 70 15.54 31.26 1.37
C ASN A 70 15.18 31.81 -0.03
N LEU A 71 14.95 30.92 -1.00
CA LEU A 71 14.54 31.22 -2.36
C LEU A 71 13.01 31.41 -2.51
N GLN A 72 12.26 31.56 -1.42
CA GLN A 72 10.79 31.63 -1.43
C GLN A 72 10.13 30.39 -2.06
N ILE A 73 10.77 29.23 -1.97
CA ILE A 73 10.18 27.96 -2.41
C ILE A 73 9.60 27.27 -1.18
N LYS A 74 8.27 27.10 -1.18
CA LYS A 74 7.56 26.30 -0.19
C LYS A 74 7.63 24.83 -0.60
N LYS A 75 8.18 23.99 0.27
CA LYS A 75 8.28 22.55 0.12
C LYS A 75 7.41 21.88 1.16
N GLU A 76 6.49 21.03 0.74
CA GLU A 76 5.66 20.21 1.62
C GLU A 76 6.05 18.74 1.41
N ILE A 77 6.38 18.05 2.50
CA ILE A 77 6.66 16.61 2.51
C ILE A 77 5.49 15.92 3.19
N ILE A 78 4.80 15.05 2.46
CA ILE A 78 3.67 14.25 2.94
C ILE A 78 4.13 12.80 2.99
N THR A 79 4.26 12.26 4.19
CA THR A 79 4.67 10.87 4.43
C THR A 79 3.52 10.07 4.99
N VAL A 80 3.14 8.98 4.32
CA VAL A 80 2.14 8.02 4.82
C VAL A 80 2.85 6.76 5.26
N ARG A 81 2.59 6.34 6.51
CA ARG A 81 3.26 5.20 7.14
C ARG A 81 2.25 4.22 7.72
N GLU A 82 2.63 2.95 7.78
CA GLU A 82 1.86 1.96 8.53
C GLU A 82 2.10 2.09 10.03
N CYS A 83 1.02 2.11 10.83
CA CYS A 83 1.11 2.27 12.28
C CYS A 83 1.86 1.10 12.95
N ARG A 84 1.70 -0.13 12.45
CA ARG A 84 2.20 -1.35 13.11
C ARG A 84 3.73 -1.52 13.01
N ASN A 85 4.30 -1.26 11.84
CA ASN A 85 5.72 -1.52 11.54
C ASN A 85 6.50 -0.24 11.20
N LYS A 86 5.84 0.93 11.20
CA LYS A 86 6.40 2.22 10.79
C LYS A 86 6.95 2.24 9.36
N LYS A 87 6.58 1.25 8.53
CA LYS A 87 7.00 1.18 7.13
C LYS A 87 6.40 2.37 6.38
N ILE A 88 7.24 3.09 5.64
CA ILE A 88 6.79 4.16 4.76
C ILE A 88 6.11 3.51 3.56
N VAL A 89 4.85 3.87 3.35
CA VAL A 89 4.05 3.44 2.18
C VAL A 89 4.23 4.46 1.07
N ILE A 90 4.14 5.75 1.41
CA ILE A 90 4.29 6.86 0.47
C ILE A 90 5.14 7.96 1.09
N ASN A 91 5.99 8.57 0.27
CA ASN A 91 6.70 9.79 0.58
C ASN A 91 6.59 10.75 -0.61
N LYS A 92 5.63 11.67 -0.54
CA LYS A 92 5.33 12.64 -1.59
C LYS A 92 5.93 13.99 -1.21
N VAL A 93 6.52 14.66 -2.18
CA VAL A 93 7.08 16.01 -2.00
C VAL A 93 6.38 16.95 -2.99
N ARG A 94 5.80 18.02 -2.47
CA ARG A 94 5.21 19.10 -3.26
C ARG A 94 6.09 20.34 -3.15
N TYR A 95 6.21 21.07 -4.24
CA TYR A 95 6.90 22.35 -4.30
C TYR A 95 5.92 23.39 -4.82
N ALA A 96 5.90 24.55 -4.18
CA ALA A 96 5.14 25.72 -4.59
C ALA A 96 6.03 26.96 -4.45
N LEU A 97 5.80 27.96 -5.30
CA LEU A 97 6.34 29.29 -5.08
C LEU A 97 5.58 29.92 -3.91
N SER A 98 6.30 30.47 -2.94
CA SER A 98 5.71 31.29 -1.89
C SER A 98 5.34 32.63 -2.52
N GLU A 99 4.09 33.05 -2.35
CA GLU A 99 3.63 34.41 -2.66
C GLU A 99 4.30 35.45 -1.75
#